data_AF-A0A1F4A525-F1
#
_entry.id   AF-A0A1F4A525-F1
#
_cell.length_a   1.000
_cell.length_b   1.000
_cell.length_c   1.000
_cell.angle_alpha   90.00
_cell.angle_beta   90.00
_cell.angle_gamma   90.00
#
_symmetry.space_group_name_H-M   'P 1'
#
loop_
_entity.id
_entity.type
_entity.pdbx_description
1 polymer ?
#
loop_
_entity_poly.entity_id
_entity_poly.type
_entity_poly.pdbx_seq_one_letter_code
_entity_poly.pdbx_strand_id
1 'polypeptide(L)'
;MIADWIDFALITIGGATAFVCLFDGTRRIGAYGMNGRAGLMAGLAVAFYVVHGSFAYWKYLDLTDTLSMRQHRPASAQTARGSAKDLSPERKESENVARARRVFWESGSLEPYLDRLNEKKLFHPSQGDIRRREFLVANQAQLEYAARESFTEALLWLVTGLLAVLFGYGFSREKIPVPASPAAAGDAPGS
;
A
#
# COMPACT_ATOMS: atom_id res chain seq x y z
N MET A 1 13.06 -9.73 -11.75
CA MET A 1 12.53 -11.08 -12.02
C MET A 1 12.99 -12.09 -10.98
N ILE A 2 14.28 -12.45 -10.84
CA ILE A 2 14.72 -13.39 -9.78
C ILE A 2 14.61 -12.78 -8.36
N ALA A 3 14.96 -11.50 -8.19
CA ALA A 3 14.83 -10.81 -6.91
C ALA A 3 13.37 -10.80 -6.41
N ASP A 4 12.41 -10.51 -7.29
CA ASP A 4 10.98 -10.49 -6.97
C ASP A 4 10.48 -11.87 -6.47
N TRP A 5 11.01 -12.97 -7.04
CA TRP A 5 10.68 -14.32 -6.59
C TRP A 5 11.28 -14.66 -5.23
N ILE A 6 12.49 -14.19 -4.94
CA ILE A 6 13.15 -14.38 -3.65
C ILE A 6 12.38 -13.61 -2.57
N ASP A 7 12.02 -12.36 -2.83
CA ASP A 7 11.24 -11.53 -1.90
C ASP A 7 9.87 -12.17 -1.62
N PHE A 8 9.19 -12.64 -2.67
CA PHE A 8 7.94 -13.38 -2.53
C PHE A 8 8.09 -14.64 -1.66
N ALA A 9 9.11 -15.45 -1.92
CA ALA A 9 9.35 -16.67 -1.15
C ALA A 9 9.67 -16.37 0.32
N LEU A 10 10.50 -15.36 0.60
CA LEU A 10 10.85 -14.95 1.95
C LEU A 10 9.64 -14.43 2.73
N ILE A 11 8.81 -13.59 2.10
CA ILE A 11 7.57 -13.08 2.71
C ILE A 11 6.59 -14.23 2.97
N THR A 12 6.45 -15.17 2.03
CA THR A 12 5.52 -16.30 2.18
C THR A 12 5.95 -17.24 3.30
N ILE A 13 7.22 -17.66 3.30
CA ILE A 13 7.78 -18.56 4.33
C ILE A 13 7.80 -17.86 5.68
N GLY A 14 8.23 -16.60 5.71
CA GLY A 14 8.25 -15.76 6.90
C GLY A 14 6.85 -15.57 7.49
N GLY A 15 5.86 -15.25 6.65
CA GLY A 15 4.46 -15.11 7.04
C GLY A 15 3.85 -16.40 7.58
N ALA A 16 4.08 -17.54 6.93
CA ALA A 16 3.63 -18.85 7.43
C ALA A 16 4.27 -19.20 8.79
N THR A 17 5.57 -18.93 8.93
CA THR A 17 6.30 -19.16 10.19
C THR A 17 5.78 -18.25 11.30
N ALA A 18 5.57 -16.96 11.00
CA ALA A 18 4.99 -16.00 11.93
C ALA A 18 3.58 -16.43 12.35
N PHE A 19 2.75 -16.91 11.43
CA PHE A 19 1.41 -17.43 11.72
C PHE A 19 1.48 -18.58 12.74
N VAL A 20 2.31 -19.58 12.50
CA VAL A 20 2.47 -20.74 13.39
C VAL A 20 3.02 -20.31 14.75
N CYS A 21 4.02 -19.44 14.80
CA CYS A 21 4.60 -18.92 16.03
C CYS A 21 3.58 -18.11 16.85
N LEU A 22 2.75 -17.30 16.19
CA LEU A 22 1.72 -16.50 16.85
C LEU A 22 0.61 -17.39 17.40
N PHE A 23 0.14 -18.36 16.60
CA PHE A 23 -0.85 -19.34 17.02
C PHE A 23 -0.36 -20.19 18.20
N ASP A 24 0.80 -20.84 18.09
CA ASP A 24 1.28 -21.73 19.17
C ASP A 24 1.75 -20.93 20.40
N GLY A 25 2.32 -19.74 20.19
CA GLY A 25 2.69 -18.82 21.27
C GLY A 25 1.47 -18.39 22.08
N THR A 26 0.42 -17.91 21.43
CA THR A 26 -0.83 -17.50 22.10
C THR A 26 -1.55 -18.68 22.76
N ARG A 27 -1.56 -19.85 22.11
CA ARG A 27 -2.11 -21.08 22.68
C ARG A 27 -1.39 -21.49 23.97
N ARG A 28 -0.06 -21.50 23.97
CA ARG A 28 0.75 -21.84 25.16
C ARG A 28 0.56 -20.82 26.28
N ILE A 29 0.52 -19.53 25.96
CA ILE A 29 0.25 -18.46 26.94
C ILE A 29 -1.13 -18.67 27.58
N GLY A 30 -2.15 -18.97 26.79
CA GLY A 30 -3.50 -19.23 27.29
C GLY A 30 -3.59 -20.48 28.17
N ALA A 31 -2.89 -21.56 27.81
CA ALA A 31 -3.00 -22.85 28.49
C ALA A 31 -2.15 -22.96 29.77
N TYR A 32 -0.93 -22.38 29.76
CA TYR A 32 0.08 -22.59 30.81
C TYR A 32 0.59 -21.28 31.43
N GLY A 33 0.04 -20.13 31.03
CA GLY A 33 0.54 -18.82 31.43
C GLY A 33 1.77 -18.36 30.63
N MET A 34 2.22 -17.16 30.92
CA MET A 34 3.33 -16.53 30.18
C MET A 34 4.67 -17.13 30.61
N ASN A 35 5.30 -17.89 29.71
CA ASN A 35 6.69 -18.33 29.84
C ASN A 35 7.56 -17.62 28.78
N GLY A 36 8.87 -17.50 29.05
CA GLY A 36 9.77 -16.71 28.20
C GLY A 36 9.81 -17.16 26.74
N ARG A 37 9.68 -18.46 26.47
CA ARG A 37 9.69 -19.02 25.10
C ARG A 37 8.40 -18.72 24.33
N ALA A 38 7.24 -18.90 24.95
CA ALA A 38 5.96 -18.61 24.32
C ALA A 38 5.76 -17.10 24.12
N GLY A 39 6.20 -16.30 25.09
CA GLY A 39 6.24 -14.84 24.98
C GLY A 39 7.13 -14.37 23.84
N LEU A 40 8.34 -14.94 23.70
CA LEU A 40 9.25 -14.60 22.60
C LEU A 40 8.67 -14.99 21.23
N MET A 41 8.10 -16.19 21.11
CA MET A 41 7.47 -16.66 19.86
C MET A 41 6.31 -15.76 19.43
N ALA A 42 5.40 -15.46 20.36
CA ALA A 42 4.28 -14.57 20.09
C ALA A 42 4.76 -13.14 19.78
N GLY A 43 5.72 -12.62 20.55
CA GLY A 43 6.25 -11.26 20.38
C GLY A 43 6.93 -11.04 19.03
N LEU A 44 7.82 -11.95 18.61
CA LEU A 44 8.48 -11.88 17.30
C LEU A 44 7.47 -11.99 16.16
N ALA A 45 6.47 -12.86 16.29
CA ALA A 45 5.44 -12.99 15.27
C ALA A 45 4.56 -11.73 15.19
N VAL A 46 4.15 -11.17 16.32
CA VAL A 46 3.42 -9.88 16.36
C VAL A 46 4.24 -8.78 15.68
N ALA A 47 5.54 -8.68 16.00
CA ALA A 47 6.42 -7.71 15.36
C ALA A 47 6.46 -7.88 13.84
N PHE A 48 6.55 -9.12 13.35
CA PHE A 48 6.50 -9.42 11.92
C PHE A 48 5.20 -8.93 11.27
N TYR A 49 4.04 -9.29 11.84
CA TYR A 49 2.73 -8.85 11.36
C TYR A 49 2.56 -7.33 11.37
N VAL A 50 3.03 -6.67 12.44
CA VAL A 50 2.97 -5.21 12.57
C VAL A 50 3.84 -4.54 11.53
N VAL A 51 5.09 -5.00 11.34
CA VAL A 51 6.02 -4.40 10.37
C VAL A 51 5.48 -4.53 8.95
N HIS A 52 5.08 -5.74 8.53
CA HIS A 52 4.59 -5.96 7.18
C HIS A 52 3.23 -5.30 6.93
N GLY A 53 2.29 -5.39 7.88
CA GLY A 53 0.99 -4.72 7.77
C GLY A 53 1.11 -3.20 7.72
N SER A 54 1.99 -2.62 8.56
CA SER A 54 2.24 -1.17 8.57
C SER A 54 2.96 -0.71 7.30
N PHE A 55 3.90 -1.50 6.78
CA PHE A 55 4.58 -1.19 5.53
C PHE A 55 3.63 -1.20 4.33
N ALA A 56 2.75 -2.20 4.25
CA ALA A 56 1.71 -2.26 3.22
C ALA A 56 0.73 -1.07 3.33
N TYR A 57 0.34 -0.70 4.54
CA TYR A 57 -0.51 0.46 4.77
C TYR A 57 0.19 1.78 4.43
N TRP A 58 1.48 1.90 4.76
CA TRP A 58 2.29 3.05 4.38
C TRP A 58 2.38 3.21 2.86
N LYS A 59 2.60 2.11 2.12
CA LYS A 59 2.55 2.13 0.63
C LYS A 59 1.20 2.62 0.12
N TYR A 60 0.10 2.18 0.72
CA TYR A 60 -1.24 2.68 0.38
C TYR A 60 -1.35 4.19 0.59
N LEU A 61 -0.88 4.71 1.73
CA LEU A 61 -0.90 6.15 2.01
C LEU A 61 -0.06 6.94 1.01
N ASP A 62 1.16 6.49 0.71
CA ASP A 62 2.07 7.13 -0.24
C ASP A 62 1.49 7.20 -1.67
N LEU A 63 0.91 6.09 -2.14
CA LEU A 63 0.24 6.03 -3.44
C LEU A 63 -1.01 6.93 -3.48
N THR A 64 -1.78 6.95 -2.40
CA THR A 64 -2.99 7.78 -2.30
C THR A 64 -2.64 9.27 -2.23
N ASP A 65 -1.59 9.64 -1.51
CA ASP A 65 -1.09 11.02 -1.46
C ASP A 65 -0.65 11.48 -2.85
N THR A 66 0.11 10.64 -3.57
CA THR A 66 0.52 10.90 -4.96
C THR A 66 -0.69 11.10 -5.90
N LEU A 67 -1.75 10.30 -5.73
CA LEU A 67 -2.99 10.45 -6.50
C LEU A 67 -3.72 11.75 -6.15
N SER A 68 -3.80 12.09 -4.86
CA SER A 68 -4.46 13.30 -4.37
C SER A 68 -3.76 14.58 -4.83
N MET A 69 -2.42 14.61 -4.85
CA MET A 69 -1.63 15.73 -5.37
C MET A 69 -1.86 15.95 -6.87
N ARG A 70 -2.11 14.87 -7.63
CA ARG A 70 -2.47 14.97 -9.05
C ARG A 70 -3.91 15.49 -9.24
N GLN A 71 -4.84 15.09 -8.39
CA GLN A 71 -6.24 15.54 -8.45
C GLN A 71 -6.43 16.99 -8.00
N HIS A 72 -5.67 17.46 -7.00
CA HIS A 72 -5.81 18.79 -6.41
C HIS A 72 -4.97 19.89 -7.06
N ARG A 73 -4.28 19.62 -8.17
CA ARG A 73 -3.58 20.63 -8.94
C ARG A 73 -4.36 20.98 -10.21
N PRO A 74 -5.41 21.83 -10.12
CA PRO A 74 -6.13 22.23 -11.32
C PRO A 74 -5.19 22.99 -12.26
N ALA A 75 -5.14 22.60 -13.55
CA ALA A 75 -4.45 23.33 -14.61
C ALA A 75 -4.75 24.85 -14.62
N SER A 76 -5.89 25.28 -14.09
CA SER A 76 -6.29 26.69 -13.98
C SER A 76 -5.57 27.47 -12.87
N ALA A 77 -5.03 26.82 -11.84
CA ALA A 77 -4.42 27.51 -10.69
C ALA A 77 -2.98 27.99 -10.94
N GLN A 78 -2.31 27.51 -11.99
CA GLN A 78 -0.88 27.79 -12.19
C GLN A 78 -0.56 29.04 -13.02
N THR A 79 -1.54 29.72 -13.63
CA THR A 79 -1.27 30.77 -14.64
C THR A 79 -1.80 32.16 -14.28
N ALA A 80 -2.30 32.39 -13.07
CA ALA A 80 -2.76 33.72 -12.65
C ALA A 80 -1.68 34.59 -11.96
N ARG A 81 -0.38 34.33 -12.18
CA ARG A 81 0.72 35.06 -11.48
C ARG A 81 1.69 35.84 -12.35
N GLY A 82 1.56 35.83 -13.68
CA GLY A 82 2.37 36.65 -14.59
C GLY A 82 1.48 37.55 -15.41
N SER A 83 1.64 38.86 -15.30
CA SER A 83 0.83 39.89 -15.96
C SER A 83 0.74 39.66 -17.48
N ALA A 84 -0.43 39.24 -17.97
CA ALA A 84 -0.73 39.07 -19.40
C ALA A 84 -0.71 40.40 -20.21
N LYS A 85 -0.32 41.51 -19.58
CA LYS A 85 -0.27 42.84 -20.18
C LYS A 85 0.96 43.10 -21.05
N ASP A 86 2.08 42.38 -20.84
CA ASP A 86 3.36 42.68 -21.51
C ASP A 86 3.85 41.59 -22.49
N LEU A 87 3.01 40.58 -22.78
CA LEU A 87 3.35 39.50 -23.70
C LEU A 87 3.00 39.87 -25.14
N SER A 88 3.88 39.56 -26.09
CA SER A 88 3.56 39.67 -27.52
C SER A 88 2.34 38.79 -27.86
N PRO A 89 1.53 39.17 -28.87
CA PRO A 89 0.32 38.42 -29.23
C PRO A 89 0.59 36.93 -29.50
N GLU A 90 1.73 36.61 -30.10
CA GLU A 90 2.15 35.24 -30.41
C GLU A 90 2.50 34.44 -29.16
N ARG A 91 3.13 35.10 -28.17
CA ARG A 91 3.50 34.46 -26.90
C ARG A 91 2.26 34.26 -26.01
N LYS A 92 1.30 35.18 -26.08
CA LYS A 92 0.00 35.05 -25.41
C LYS A 92 -0.80 33.87 -25.99
N GLU A 93 -0.82 33.72 -27.32
CA GLU A 93 -1.46 32.56 -27.96
C GLU A 93 -0.80 31.25 -27.52
N SER A 94 0.54 31.16 -27.54
CA SER A 94 1.23 29.92 -27.18
C SER A 94 1.00 29.50 -25.73
N GLU A 95 0.92 30.45 -24.79
CA GLU A 95 0.56 30.18 -23.40
C GLU A 95 -0.90 29.73 -23.26
N ASN A 96 -1.83 30.35 -23.99
CA ASN A 96 -3.24 29.96 -24.00
C ASN A 96 -3.45 28.55 -24.58
N VAL A 97 -2.75 28.22 -25.67
CA VAL A 97 -2.76 26.87 -26.27
C VAL A 97 -2.14 25.86 -25.32
N ALA A 98 -1.01 26.19 -24.68
CA ALA A 98 -0.36 25.32 -23.71
C ALA A 98 -1.27 25.04 -22.49
N ARG A 99 -2.06 26.03 -22.07
CA ARG A 99 -3.08 25.87 -21.04
C ARG A 99 -4.20 24.93 -21.49
N ALA A 100 -4.79 25.16 -22.66
CA ALA A 100 -5.86 24.30 -23.17
C ALA A 100 -5.39 22.85 -23.37
N ARG A 101 -4.16 22.67 -23.86
CA ARG A 101 -3.49 21.36 -23.95
C ARG A 101 -3.35 20.68 -22.60
N ARG A 102 -2.95 21.42 -21.55
CA ARG A 102 -2.84 20.87 -20.20
C ARG A 102 -4.20 20.44 -19.65
N VAL A 103 -5.23 21.26 -19.83
CA VAL A 103 -6.60 20.90 -19.43
C VAL A 103 -7.08 19.63 -20.15
N PHE A 104 -6.76 19.50 -21.44
CA PHE A 104 -7.06 18.27 -22.19
C PHE A 104 -6.31 17.05 -21.63
N TRP A 105 -5.03 17.18 -21.29
CA TRP A 105 -4.26 16.08 -20.70
C TRP A 105 -4.79 15.64 -19.33
N GLU A 106 -5.23 16.57 -18.50
CA GLU A 106 -5.71 16.29 -17.14
C GLU A 106 -7.17 15.80 -17.12
N SER A 107 -8.07 16.46 -17.86
CA SER A 107 -9.51 16.22 -17.77
C SER A 107 -10.11 15.55 -19.02
N GLY A 108 -9.41 15.58 -20.15
CA GLY A 108 -9.98 15.23 -21.46
C GLY A 108 -10.92 16.29 -22.04
N SER A 109 -11.14 17.41 -21.33
CA SER A 109 -11.98 18.50 -21.83
C SER A 109 -11.27 19.31 -22.91
N LEU A 110 -12.02 19.72 -23.92
CA LEU A 110 -11.57 20.63 -24.97
C LEU A 110 -11.99 22.05 -24.59
N GLU A 111 -11.08 22.78 -23.94
CA GLU A 111 -11.29 24.19 -23.62
C GLU A 111 -11.04 25.09 -24.84
N PRO A 112 -11.84 26.14 -25.03
CA PRO A 112 -11.52 27.19 -25.97
C PRO A 112 -10.33 28.02 -25.46
N TYR A 113 -9.45 28.43 -26.36
CA TYR A 113 -8.32 29.32 -26.10
C TYR A 113 -8.47 30.62 -26.91
N LEU A 114 -7.82 31.70 -26.45
CA LEU A 114 -7.81 32.98 -27.17
C LEU A 114 -6.63 33.04 -28.12
N ASP A 115 -6.93 33.29 -29.40
CA ASP A 115 -5.97 33.53 -30.47
C ASP A 115 -5.34 34.94 -30.37
N ARG A 116 -4.35 35.25 -31.21
CA ARG A 116 -3.69 36.56 -31.38
C ARG A 116 -4.67 37.71 -31.55
N LEU A 117 -5.81 37.45 -32.20
CA LEU A 117 -6.89 38.41 -32.43
C LEU A 117 -7.89 38.50 -31.25
N ASN A 118 -7.63 37.82 -30.13
CA ASN A 118 -8.56 37.59 -29.01
C ASN A 118 -9.86 36.88 -29.42
N GLU A 119 -9.85 36.13 -30.53
CA GLU A 119 -10.96 35.25 -30.90
C GLU A 119 -10.88 33.93 -30.14
N LYS A 120 -12.04 33.39 -29.76
CA LYS A 120 -12.12 32.08 -29.11
C LYS A 120 -12.01 30.98 -30.17
N LYS A 121 -10.95 30.17 -30.10
CA LYS A 121 -10.77 28.96 -30.91
C LYS A 121 -10.84 27.73 -30.03
N LEU A 122 -11.47 26.65 -30.50
CA LEU A 122 -11.48 25.38 -29.79
C LEU A 122 -10.09 24.73 -29.88
N PHE A 123 -9.60 24.17 -28.77
CA PHE A 123 -8.36 23.40 -28.83
C PHE A 123 -8.56 22.11 -29.64
N HIS A 124 -7.68 21.89 -30.62
CA HIS A 124 -7.65 20.68 -31.44
C HIS A 124 -6.44 19.83 -31.04
N PRO A 125 -6.64 18.70 -30.32
CA PRO A 125 -5.54 17.86 -29.88
C PRO A 125 -4.81 17.23 -31.06
N SER A 126 -3.48 17.18 -30.99
CA SER A 126 -2.68 16.38 -31.91
C SER A 126 -2.70 14.89 -31.51
N GLN A 127 -2.25 14.02 -32.42
CA GLN A 127 -2.01 12.60 -32.10
C GLN A 127 -1.03 12.41 -30.92
N GLY A 128 -0.05 13.31 -30.79
CA GLY A 128 0.87 13.31 -29.65
C GLY A 128 0.15 13.65 -28.33
N ASP A 129 -0.80 14.58 -28.36
CA ASP A 129 -1.58 14.96 -27.17
C ASP A 129 -2.50 13.83 -26.72
N ILE A 130 -3.11 13.09 -27.67
CA ILE A 130 -3.94 11.92 -27.38
C ILE A 130 -3.10 10.82 -26.73
N ARG A 131 -1.97 10.43 -27.33
CA ARG A 131 -1.06 9.43 -26.75
C ARG A 131 -0.57 9.82 -25.36
N ARG A 132 -0.26 11.10 -25.16
CA ARG A 132 0.19 11.61 -23.86
C ARG A 132 -0.91 11.45 -22.81
N ARG A 133 -2.16 11.77 -23.17
CA ARG A 133 -3.30 11.59 -22.27
C ARG A 133 -3.55 10.12 -21.95
N GLU A 134 -3.54 9.24 -22.96
CA GLU A 134 -3.70 7.80 -22.75
C GLU A 134 -2.66 7.24 -21.78
N PHE A 135 -1.39 7.66 -21.93
CA PHE A 135 -0.33 7.31 -21.00
C PHE A 135 -0.60 7.79 -19.57
N LEU A 136 -1.09 9.03 -19.40
CA LEU A 136 -1.42 9.57 -18.09
C LEU A 136 -2.59 8.82 -17.44
N VAL A 137 -3.64 8.51 -18.19
CA VAL A 137 -4.80 7.75 -17.74
C VAL A 137 -4.40 6.33 -17.35
N ALA A 138 -3.60 5.64 -18.18
CA ALA A 138 -3.12 4.30 -17.89
C ALA A 138 -2.25 4.26 -16.62
N ASN A 139 -1.36 5.24 -16.46
CA ASN A 139 -0.52 5.35 -15.27
C ASN A 139 -1.35 5.65 -14.01
N GLN A 140 -2.36 6.53 -14.11
CA GLN A 140 -3.28 6.77 -13.00
C GLN A 140 -4.04 5.50 -12.60
N ALA A 141 -4.58 4.76 -13.57
CA ALA A 141 -5.27 3.50 -13.29
C ALA A 141 -4.36 2.47 -12.62
N GLN A 142 -3.08 2.38 -13.04
CA GLN A 142 -2.09 1.51 -12.41
C GLN A 142 -1.80 1.91 -10.96
N LEU A 143 -1.66 3.21 -10.67
CA LEU A 143 -1.47 3.70 -9.30
C LEU A 143 -2.68 3.43 -8.41
N GLU A 144 -3.90 3.63 -8.92
CA GLU A 144 -5.13 3.30 -8.19
C GLU A 144 -5.24 1.81 -7.89
N TYR A 145 -4.89 0.95 -8.86
CA TYR A 145 -4.85 -0.50 -8.66
C TYR A 145 -3.83 -0.89 -7.58
N ALA A 146 -2.59 -0.38 -7.68
CA ALA A 146 -1.53 -0.65 -6.72
C ALA A 146 -1.85 -0.16 -5.29
N ALA A 147 -2.56 0.97 -5.17
CA ALA A 147 -3.02 1.48 -3.89
C ALA A 147 -4.03 0.51 -3.25
N ARG A 148 -5.03 0.04 -4.02
CA ARG A 148 -6.03 -0.94 -3.54
C ARG A 148 -5.40 -2.27 -3.16
N GLU A 149 -4.42 -2.73 -3.93
CA GLU A 149 -3.67 -3.95 -3.64
C GLU A 149 -2.91 -3.80 -2.31
N SER A 150 -2.19 -2.69 -2.11
CA SER A 150 -1.44 -2.44 -0.87
C SER A 150 -2.36 -2.35 0.35
N PHE A 151 -3.55 -1.76 0.21
CA PHE A 151 -4.56 -1.73 1.28
C PHE A 151 -5.10 -3.13 1.62
N THR A 152 -5.37 -3.93 0.58
CA THR A 152 -5.83 -5.31 0.75
C THR A 152 -4.77 -6.16 1.44
N GLU A 153 -3.50 -6.00 1.06
CA GLU A 153 -2.38 -6.66 1.71
C GLU A 153 -2.27 -6.28 3.20
N ALA A 154 -2.40 -4.99 3.54
CA ALA A 154 -2.39 -4.53 4.93
C ALA A 154 -3.53 -5.17 5.75
N LEU A 155 -4.74 -5.24 5.18
CA LEU A 155 -5.88 -5.90 5.80
C LEU A 155 -5.64 -7.40 5.99
N LEU A 156 -5.04 -8.08 5.01
CA LEU A 156 -4.72 -9.50 5.10
C LEU A 156 -3.73 -9.80 6.23
N TRP A 157 -2.67 -9.01 6.38
CA TRP A 157 -1.75 -9.13 7.52
C TRP A 157 -2.47 -8.96 8.86
N LEU A 158 -3.34 -7.96 8.97
CA LEU A 158 -4.12 -7.73 10.19
C LEU A 158 -5.09 -8.87 10.50
N VAL A 159 -5.89 -9.29 9.51
CA VAL A 159 -6.90 -10.33 9.68
C VAL A 159 -6.25 -11.67 10.00
N THR A 160 -5.21 -12.06 9.26
CA THR A 160 -4.53 -13.35 9.51
C THR A 160 -3.82 -13.38 10.86
N GLY A 161 -3.19 -12.27 11.28
CA GLY A 161 -2.62 -12.13 12.62
C GLY A 161 -3.68 -12.23 13.71
N LEU A 162 -4.83 -11.56 13.53
CA LEU A 162 -5.95 -11.63 14.46
C LEU A 162 -6.51 -13.05 14.57
N LEU A 163 -6.70 -13.73 13.43
CA LEU A 163 -7.16 -15.12 13.40
C LEU A 163 -6.19 -16.05 14.13
N ALA A 164 -4.88 -15.90 13.92
CA ALA A 164 -3.88 -16.70 14.63
C ALA A 164 -4.00 -16.57 16.16
N VAL A 165 -4.20 -15.35 16.65
CA VAL A 165 -4.40 -15.08 18.09
C VAL A 165 -5.71 -15.67 18.59
N LEU A 166 -6.83 -15.45 17.88
CA LEU A 166 -8.15 -15.94 18.28
C LEU A 166 -8.20 -17.47 18.32
N PHE A 167 -7.69 -18.12 17.27
CA PHE A 167 -7.61 -19.57 17.23
C PHE A 167 -6.64 -20.10 18.28
N GLY A 168 -5.45 -19.51 18.42
CA GLY A 168 -4.49 -19.95 19.44
C GLY A 168 -5.09 -19.87 20.85
N TYR A 169 -5.75 -18.76 21.18
CA TYR A 169 -6.47 -18.61 22.44
C TYR A 169 -7.64 -19.59 22.58
N GLY A 170 -8.46 -19.78 21.54
CA GLY A 170 -9.58 -20.73 21.56
C GLY A 170 -9.13 -22.17 21.85
N PHE A 171 -8.07 -22.61 21.17
CA PHE A 171 -7.47 -23.94 21.33
C PHE A 171 -6.67 -24.09 22.64
N SER A 172 -6.40 -23.01 23.38
CA SER A 172 -5.74 -23.10 24.68
C SER A 172 -6.59 -23.83 25.74
N ARG A 173 -7.91 -23.92 25.52
CA ARG A 173 -8.86 -24.63 26.38
C ARG A 173 -8.75 -26.14 26.26
N GLU A 174 -8.24 -26.64 25.14
CA GLU A 174 -7.89 -28.05 24.96
C GLU A 174 -6.51 -28.30 25.60
N LYS A 175 -6.52 -28.62 26.91
CA LYS A 175 -5.29 -28.93 27.64
C LYS A 175 -4.67 -30.22 27.10
N ILE A 176 -3.55 -30.11 26.40
CA ILE A 176 -2.70 -31.26 26.06
C ILE A 176 -1.94 -31.66 27.33
N PRO A 177 -1.97 -32.92 27.78
CA PRO A 177 -1.23 -33.34 28.97
C PRO A 177 0.27 -33.07 28.77
N VAL A 178 0.88 -32.39 29.76
CA VAL A 178 2.33 -32.16 29.79
C VAL A 178 3.01 -33.53 29.88
N PRO A 179 3.96 -33.87 28.99
CA PRO A 179 4.69 -35.13 29.11
C PRO A 179 5.41 -35.16 30.45
N ALA A 180 5.21 -36.23 31.22
CA ALA A 180 5.83 -36.41 32.53
C ALA A 180 7.34 -36.26 32.42
N SER A 181 7.93 -35.44 33.30
CA SER A 181 9.39 -35.28 33.37
C SER A 181 10.03 -36.63 33.68
N PRO A 182 11.12 -37.04 32.99
CA PRO A 182 11.80 -38.33 33.22
C PRO A 182 12.46 -38.47 34.60
N ALA A 183 12.39 -37.44 35.45
CA ALA A 183 12.91 -37.47 36.81
C ALA A 183 12.18 -38.43 37.76
N ALA A 184 11.01 -38.98 37.39
CA ALA A 184 10.24 -39.88 38.25
C ALA A 184 10.68 -41.36 38.19
N ALA A 185 11.68 -41.73 37.38
CA ALA A 185 12.12 -43.11 37.20
C ALA A 185 13.43 -43.48 37.94
N GLY A 186 14.01 -42.56 38.73
CA GLY A 186 15.35 -42.71 39.30
C GLY A 186 15.45 -43.34 40.69
N ASP A 187 14.39 -43.34 41.50
CA ASP A 187 14.47 -43.76 42.91
C ASP A 187 13.70 -45.07 43.14
N ALA A 188 14.29 -46.18 42.71
CA ALA A 188 13.98 -47.49 43.27
C ALA A 188 15.16 -47.92 44.16
N PRO A 189 15.00 -48.03 45.50
CA PRO A 189 16.08 -48.46 46.38
C PRO A 189 16.35 -49.95 46.15
N GLY A 190 17.61 -50.27 45.81
CA GLY A 190 18.09 -51.64 45.70
C GLY A 190 18.02 -52.36 47.04
N SER A 191 17.41 -53.54 47.02
CA SER A 191 17.43 -54.56 48.07
C SER A 191 18.77 -55.26 48.15
#